data_AF-I4YMW9-F1
#
_entry.id   AF-I4YMW9-F1
#
_cell.length_a   1.000
_cell.length_b   1.000
_cell.length_c   1.000
_cell.angle_alpha   90.00
_cell.angle_beta   90.00
_cell.angle_gamma   90.00
#
_symmetry.space_group_name_H-M   'P 1'
#
loop_
_entity.id
_entity.type
_entity.pdbx_description
1 polymer ?
#
loop_
_entity_poly.entity_id
_entity_poly.type
_entity_poly.pdbx_seq_one_letter_code
_entity_poly.pdbx_strand_id
1 'polypeptide(L)'
;MKRNILGAAIASVAAPYLVTVFSWMVYVLQGDNDILPRLLEFPATLMIATLGVLLFGLPIFLVSLLLTFLLRYARADTWWAAIISGGLMGFCFSLWFNMGSDPAPDALVFFYLPYILAGPISGWICWRIASCERQGTFTE
;
A
#
# COMPACT_ATOMS: atom_id res chain seq x y z
N MET A 1 10.87 6.33 -18.12
CA MET A 1 10.70 4.84 -18.09
C MET A 1 11.45 4.17 -16.94
N LYS A 2 12.79 4.29 -16.82
CA LYS A 2 13.56 3.72 -15.68
C LYS A 2 13.05 4.18 -14.31
N ARG A 3 12.61 5.45 -14.18
CA ARG A 3 12.04 6.00 -12.93
C ARG A 3 10.59 5.59 -12.65
N ASN A 4 9.78 5.26 -13.67
CA ASN A 4 8.45 4.65 -13.46
C ASN A 4 8.56 3.26 -12.83
N ILE A 5 9.52 2.46 -13.31
CA ILE A 5 9.84 1.15 -12.73
C ILE A 5 10.33 1.32 -11.28
N LEU A 6 11.17 2.32 -11.03
CA LEU A 6 11.64 2.64 -9.68
C LEU A 6 10.50 3.09 -8.75
N GLY A 7 9.60 3.95 -9.21
CA GLY A 7 8.44 4.42 -8.45
C GLY A 7 7.47 3.28 -8.12
N ALA A 8 7.20 2.41 -9.08
CA ALA A 8 6.42 1.19 -8.86
C ALA A 8 7.11 0.26 -7.87
N ALA A 9 8.42 0.02 -8.01
CA ALA A 9 9.18 -0.83 -7.09
C ALA A 9 9.16 -0.30 -5.64
N ILE A 10 9.41 1.00 -5.45
CA ILE A 10 9.38 1.64 -4.13
C ILE A 10 7.98 1.59 -3.54
N ALA A 11 6.93 1.86 -4.33
CA ALA A 11 5.55 1.79 -3.87
C ALA A 11 5.15 0.36 -3.48
N SER A 12 5.56 -0.65 -4.25
CA SER A 12 5.30 -2.07 -3.95
C SER A 12 6.01 -2.54 -2.69
N VAL A 13 7.23 -2.04 -2.43
CA VAL A 13 7.95 -2.32 -1.18
C VAL A 13 7.30 -1.58 0.00
N ALA A 14 6.89 -0.32 -0.18
CA ALA A 14 6.30 0.49 0.89
C ALA A 14 4.89 0.03 1.30
N ALA A 15 4.09 -0.49 0.36
CA ALA A 15 2.70 -0.90 0.60
C ALA A 15 2.53 -1.86 1.80
N PRO A 16 3.22 -3.01 1.89
CA PRO A 16 3.08 -3.92 3.03
C PRO A 16 3.52 -3.30 4.36
N TYR A 17 4.58 -2.48 4.38
CA TYR A 17 4.99 -1.76 5.60
C TYR A 17 3.93 -0.75 6.05
N LEU A 18 3.33 -0.01 5.11
CA LEU A 18 2.23 0.91 5.41
C LEU A 18 1.02 0.16 5.99
N VAL A 19 0.67 -1.00 5.41
CA VAL A 19 -0.40 -1.85 5.96
C VAL A 19 -0.08 -2.26 7.39
N THR A 20 1.15 -2.70 7.70
CA THR A 20 1.54 -3.07 9.08
C THR A 20 1.43 -1.89 10.03
N VAL A 21 1.92 -0.71 9.63
CA VAL A 21 1.84 0.51 10.46
C VAL A 21 0.39 0.91 10.71
N PHE A 22 -0.46 0.93 9.67
CA PHE A 22 -1.87 1.28 9.85
C PHE A 22 -2.63 0.25 10.66
N SER A 23 -2.34 -1.04 10.48
CA SER A 23 -2.92 -2.11 11.29
C SER A 23 -2.58 -1.91 12.77
N TRP A 24 -1.32 -1.56 13.05
CA TRP A 24 -0.89 -1.26 14.41
C TRP A 24 -1.57 -0.01 14.98
N MET A 25 -1.72 1.06 14.20
CA MET A 25 -2.46 2.27 14.63
C MET A 25 -3.93 1.98 14.93
N VAL A 26 -4.61 1.19 14.10
CA VAL A 26 -6.00 0.77 14.34
C VAL A 26 -6.12 -0.02 15.64
N TYR A 27 -5.17 -0.93 15.91
CA TYR A 27 -5.14 -1.67 17.16
C TYR A 27 -4.94 -0.77 18.39
N VAL A 28 -4.01 0.18 18.34
CA VAL A 28 -3.77 1.11 19.45
C VAL A 28 -5.02 1.97 19.72
N LEU A 29 -5.72 2.39 18.67
CA LEU A 29 -6.94 3.19 18.78
C LEU A 29 -8.14 2.39 19.31
N GLN A 30 -8.16 1.07 19.17
CA GLN A 30 -9.20 0.20 19.75
C GLN A 30 -9.09 0.04 21.27
N GLY A 31 -8.02 0.56 21.89
CA GLY A 31 -7.93 0.67 23.36
C GLY A 31 -7.71 -0.66 24.08
N ASP A 32 -7.14 -1.66 23.41
CA ASP A 32 -6.81 -2.95 24.01
C ASP A 32 -5.65 -2.76 25.02
N ASN A 33 -5.87 -3.11 26.29
CA ASN A 33 -4.98 -2.77 27.40
C ASN A 33 -3.69 -3.60 27.44
N ASP A 34 -3.55 -4.61 26.57
CA ASP A 34 -2.40 -5.52 26.50
C ASP A 34 -1.31 -5.04 25.53
N ILE A 35 -0.82 -3.82 25.75
CA ILE A 35 0.18 -3.14 24.89
C ILE A 35 1.57 -3.83 24.97
N LEU A 36 1.92 -4.37 26.15
CA LEU A 36 3.27 -4.89 26.44
C LEU A 36 3.63 -6.20 25.71
N PRO A 37 2.81 -7.27 25.74
CA PRO A 37 3.10 -8.48 24.98
C PRO A 37 3.10 -8.22 23.46
N ARG A 38 2.28 -7.28 22.99
CA ARG A 38 2.13 -6.97 21.55
C ARG A 38 3.21 -6.07 20.97
N LEU A 39 3.87 -5.24 21.78
CA LEU A 39 5.12 -4.57 21.40
C LEU A 39 6.21 -5.59 21.04
N LEU A 40 6.22 -6.73 21.71
CA LEU A 40 7.13 -7.83 21.42
C LEU A 40 6.76 -8.60 20.13
N GLU A 41 5.49 -8.55 19.73
CA GLU A 41 4.98 -9.14 18.48
C GLU A 41 5.19 -8.24 17.26
N PHE A 42 5.32 -6.92 17.44
CA PHE A 42 5.55 -5.97 16.35
C PHE A 42 6.75 -6.34 15.45
N PRO A 43 7.93 -6.74 15.97
CA PRO A 43 9.02 -7.27 15.15
C PRO A 43 8.62 -8.50 14.33
N ALA A 44 7.82 -9.40 14.91
CA ALA A 44 7.32 -10.58 14.21
C ALA A 44 6.31 -10.20 13.12
N THR A 45 5.44 -9.21 13.36
CA THR A 45 4.53 -8.67 12.34
C THR A 45 5.30 -8.01 11.19
N LEU A 46 6.41 -7.33 11.50
CA LEU A 46 7.30 -6.72 10.51
C LEU A 46 8.05 -7.78 9.68
N MET A 47 8.44 -8.90 10.29
CA MET A 47 8.96 -10.06 9.56
C MET A 47 7.91 -10.70 8.66
N ILE A 48 6.67 -10.84 9.13
CA ILE A 48 5.54 -11.32 8.30
C ILE A 48 5.29 -10.36 7.13
N ALA A 49 5.36 -9.05 7.35
CA ALA A 49 5.24 -8.05 6.29
C ALA A 49 6.37 -8.19 5.26
N THR A 50 7.59 -8.49 5.72
CA THR A 50 8.76 -8.70 4.85
C THR A 50 8.63 -9.99 4.02
N LEU A 51 8.10 -11.06 4.62
CA LEU A 51 7.69 -12.27 3.88
C LEU A 51 6.56 -11.97 2.89
N GLY A 52 5.64 -11.08 3.28
CA GLY A 52 4.57 -10.57 2.43
C GLY A 52 5.10 -9.81 1.21
N VAL A 53 6.16 -8.99 1.36
CA VAL A 53 6.88 -8.38 0.23
C VAL A 53 7.46 -9.46 -0.68
N LEU A 54 7.96 -10.56 -0.13
CA LEU A 54 8.62 -11.59 -0.92
C LEU A 54 7.62 -12.46 -1.70
N LEU A 55 6.48 -12.79 -1.10
CA LEU A 55 5.40 -13.58 -1.70
C LEU A 55 4.49 -12.75 -2.60
N PHE A 56 4.10 -11.56 -2.14
CA PHE A 56 3.12 -10.70 -2.80
C PHE A 56 3.73 -9.46 -3.48
N GLY A 57 5.01 -9.15 -3.26
CA GLY A 57 5.64 -7.99 -3.89
C GLY A 57 5.73 -8.11 -5.41
N LEU A 58 5.94 -9.30 -5.96
CA LEU A 58 5.92 -9.52 -7.40
C LEU A 58 4.53 -9.27 -8.04
N PRO A 59 3.42 -9.87 -7.55
CA PRO A 59 2.10 -9.57 -8.09
C PRO A 59 1.69 -8.11 -7.85
N ILE A 60 1.99 -7.52 -6.68
CA ILE A 60 1.76 -6.09 -6.43
C ILE A 60 2.53 -5.23 -7.45
N PHE A 61 3.79 -5.55 -7.69
CA PHE A 61 4.62 -4.84 -8.66
C PHE A 61 4.07 -4.93 -10.09
N LEU A 62 3.67 -6.13 -10.54
CA LEU A 62 3.08 -6.31 -11.87
C LEU A 62 1.78 -5.50 -12.04
N VAL A 63 0.91 -5.52 -11.03
CA VAL A 63 -0.34 -4.76 -11.07
C VAL A 63 -0.07 -3.26 -10.99
N SER A 64 0.86 -2.80 -10.16
CA SER A 64 1.26 -1.39 -10.10
C SER A 64 1.85 -0.90 -11.44
N LEU A 65 2.61 -1.75 -12.13
CA LEU A 65 3.17 -1.44 -13.43
C LEU A 65 2.08 -1.36 -14.51
N LEU A 66 1.13 -2.30 -14.51
CA LEU A 66 -0.05 -2.28 -15.38
C LEU A 66 -0.89 -1.01 -15.15
N LEU A 67 -1.14 -0.65 -13.89
CA LEU A 67 -1.89 0.53 -13.49
C LEU A 67 -1.21 1.81 -13.97
N THR A 68 0.11 1.90 -13.79
CA THR A 68 0.93 3.02 -14.27
C THR A 68 0.87 3.14 -15.80
N PHE A 69 0.89 2.01 -16.50
CA PHE A 69 0.76 1.99 -17.96
C PHE A 69 -0.63 2.45 -18.42
N LEU A 70 -1.69 2.00 -17.76
CA LEU A 70 -3.08 2.40 -18.04
C LEU A 70 -3.32 3.89 -17.80
N LEU A 71 -2.85 4.43 -16.67
CA LEU A 71 -2.96 5.85 -16.36
C LEU A 71 -2.25 6.71 -17.41
N ARG A 72 -1.06 6.27 -17.84
CA ARG A 72 -0.30 6.96 -18.88
C ARG A 72 -0.98 6.89 -20.25
N TYR A 73 -1.54 5.75 -20.60
CA TYR A 73 -2.31 5.58 -21.84
C TYR A 73 -3.56 6.48 -21.84
N ALA A 74 -4.26 6.56 -20.70
CA ALA A 74 -5.42 7.43 -20.51
C ALA A 74 -5.07 8.93 -20.38
N ARG A 75 -3.78 9.30 -20.43
CA ARG A 75 -3.26 10.66 -20.14
C ARG A 75 -3.72 11.21 -18.79
N ALA A 76 -4.08 10.34 -17.86
CA ALA A 76 -4.59 10.67 -16.53
C ALA A 76 -3.44 10.79 -15.51
N ASP A 77 -2.38 11.51 -15.87
CA ASP A 77 -1.18 11.70 -15.03
C ASP A 77 -1.41 12.78 -13.94
N THR A 78 -2.53 12.70 -13.23
CA THR A 78 -2.85 13.58 -12.11
C THR A 78 -2.61 12.88 -10.78
N TRP A 79 -2.27 13.66 -9.75
CA TRP A 79 -2.02 13.13 -8.41
C TRP A 79 -3.25 12.43 -7.82
N TRP A 80 -4.45 12.96 -8.08
CA TRP A 80 -5.70 12.33 -7.69
C TRP A 80 -5.92 10.97 -8.35
N ALA A 81 -5.61 10.82 -9.64
CA ALA A 81 -5.77 9.54 -10.34
C ALA A 81 -4.86 8.45 -9.75
N ALA A 82 -3.65 8.82 -9.34
CA ALA A 82 -2.74 7.90 -8.65
C ALA A 82 -3.20 7.51 -7.24
N ILE A 83 -3.76 8.46 -6.48
CA ILE A 83 -4.36 8.20 -5.16
C ILE A 83 -5.58 7.27 -5.29
N ILE A 84 -6.49 7.57 -6.23
CA ILE A 84 -7.72 6.79 -6.43
C ILE A 84 -7.37 5.37 -6.90
N SER A 85 -6.46 5.25 -7.86
CA SER A 85 -6.06 3.95 -8.40
C SER A 85 -5.28 3.12 -7.36
N GLY A 86 -4.42 3.74 -6.56
CA GLY A 86 -3.78 3.10 -5.41
C GLY A 86 -4.79 2.66 -4.35
N GLY A 87 -5.81 3.48 -4.06
CA GLY A 87 -6.89 3.15 -3.14
C GLY A 87 -7.76 1.98 -3.62
N LEU A 88 -8.15 1.99 -4.89
CA LEU A 88 -8.88 0.90 -5.51
C LEU A 88 -8.07 -0.40 -5.44
N MET A 89 -6.77 -0.32 -5.71
CA MET A 89 -5.86 -1.46 -5.63
C MET A 89 -5.74 -2.00 -4.20
N GLY A 90 -5.56 -1.13 -3.21
CA GLY A 90 -5.56 -1.51 -1.79
C GLY A 90 -6.87 -2.18 -1.37
N PHE A 91 -8.01 -1.64 -1.81
CA PHE A 91 -9.32 -2.24 -1.56
C PHE A 91 -9.48 -3.62 -2.23
N CYS A 92 -9.07 -3.77 -3.49
CA CYS A 92 -9.10 -5.07 -4.18
C CYS A 92 -8.20 -6.11 -3.49
N PHE A 93 -7.01 -5.70 -3.03
CA PHE A 93 -6.12 -6.57 -2.26
C PHE A 93 -6.76 -7.00 -0.93
N SER A 94 -7.41 -6.07 -0.24
CA SER A 94 -8.15 -6.37 0.99
C SER A 94 -9.24 -7.40 0.75
N LEU A 95 -10.03 -7.26 -0.34
CA LEU A 95 -11.07 -8.23 -0.69
C LEU A 95 -10.50 -9.60 -1.02
N TRP A 96 -9.39 -9.65 -1.78
CA TRP A 96 -8.73 -10.91 -2.13
C TRP A 96 -8.18 -11.63 -0.89
N PHE A 97 -7.57 -10.89 0.03
CA PHE A 97 -6.98 -11.49 1.23
C PHE A 97 -8.03 -12.00 2.24
N ASN A 98 -9.19 -11.36 2.26
CA ASN A 98 -10.31 -11.74 3.13
C ASN A 98 -11.34 -12.65 2.42
N MET A 99 -11.09 -13.03 1.16
CA MET A 99 -11.95 -13.97 0.43
C MET A 99 -11.84 -15.36 1.07
N GLY A 100 -12.87 -15.76 1.80
CA GLY A 100 -12.96 -17.07 2.46
C GLY A 100 -12.89 -17.04 3.99
N SER A 101 -12.66 -15.87 4.59
CA SER A 101 -12.83 -15.64 6.03
C SER A 101 -14.20 -15.00 6.28
N ASP A 102 -15.02 -15.59 7.16
CA ASP A 102 -16.24 -14.95 7.66
C ASP A 102 -15.82 -13.84 8.64
N PRO A 103 -15.91 -12.55 8.27
CA PRO A 103 -15.39 -11.50 9.13
C PRO A 103 -16.40 -11.21 10.23
N ALA A 104 -16.01 -11.40 11.48
CA ALA A 104 -16.69 -10.74 12.60
C ALA A 104 -16.75 -9.22 12.31
N PRO A 105 -17.83 -8.51 12.70
CA PRO A 105 -18.02 -7.09 12.39
C PRO A 105 -16.85 -6.20 12.87
N ASP A 106 -16.17 -6.62 13.94
CA ASP A 106 -15.04 -5.91 14.56
C ASP A 106 -13.74 -6.12 13.75
N ALA A 107 -13.64 -7.28 13.08
CA ALA A 107 -12.53 -7.66 12.22
C ALA A 107 -12.55 -6.89 10.89
N LEU A 108 -13.72 -6.42 10.44
CA LEU A 108 -13.86 -5.62 9.21
C LEU A 108 -13.08 -4.30 9.29
N VAL A 109 -13.11 -3.62 10.43
CA VAL A 109 -12.33 -2.37 10.59
C VAL A 109 -10.84 -2.69 10.63
N PHE A 110 -10.49 -3.79 11.30
CA PHE A 110 -9.11 -4.20 11.47
C PHE A 110 -8.44 -4.63 10.15
N PHE A 111 -9.14 -5.40 9.33
CA PHE A 111 -8.58 -5.97 8.11
C PHE A 111 -8.72 -5.09 6.88
N TYR A 112 -9.68 -4.16 6.82
CA TYR A 112 -9.92 -3.37 5.61
C TYR A 112 -9.35 -1.96 5.70
N LEU A 113 -9.45 -1.31 6.87
CA LEU A 113 -9.00 0.08 7.03
C LEU A 113 -7.50 0.26 6.70
N PRO A 114 -6.59 -0.62 7.14
CA PRO A 114 -5.16 -0.48 6.84
C PRO A 114 -4.85 -0.54 5.34
N TYR A 115 -5.54 -1.40 4.59
CA TYR A 115 -5.36 -1.57 3.15
C TYR A 115 -5.93 -0.40 2.36
N ILE A 116 -7.09 0.11 2.78
CA ILE A 116 -7.74 1.29 2.20
C ILE A 116 -6.91 2.56 2.43
N LEU A 117 -6.16 2.66 3.53
CA LEU A 117 -5.27 3.79 3.81
C LEU A 117 -3.88 3.63 3.17
N ALA A 118 -3.32 2.42 3.16
CA ALA A 118 -2.02 2.14 2.56
C ALA A 118 -2.03 2.31 1.04
N GLY A 119 -3.10 1.86 0.37
CA GLY A 119 -3.24 1.94 -1.08
C GLY A 119 -3.06 3.35 -1.65
N PRO A 120 -3.86 4.35 -1.23
CA PRO A 120 -3.76 5.72 -1.72
C PRO A 120 -2.40 6.36 -1.43
N ILE A 121 -1.79 6.05 -0.28
CA ILE A 121 -0.47 6.58 0.09
C ILE A 121 0.63 5.98 -0.79
N SER A 122 0.61 4.67 -1.02
CA SER A 122 1.54 4.01 -1.95
C SER A 122 1.38 4.53 -3.39
N GLY A 123 0.13 4.77 -3.84
CA GLY A 123 -0.18 5.41 -5.13
C GLY A 123 0.36 6.84 -5.22
N TRP A 124 0.23 7.62 -4.15
CA TRP A 124 0.80 8.96 -4.06
C TRP A 124 2.34 8.95 -4.10
N ILE A 125 2.99 8.04 -3.37
CA ILE A 125 4.46 7.86 -3.40
C ILE A 125 4.91 7.51 -4.82
N CYS A 126 4.23 6.56 -5.48
CA CYS A 126 4.49 6.20 -6.86
C CYS A 126 4.38 7.42 -7.78
N TRP A 127 3.30 8.21 -7.63
CA TRP A 127 3.09 9.42 -8.41
C TRP A 127 4.14 10.50 -8.15
N ARG A 128 4.55 10.74 -6.90
CA ARG A 128 5.59 11.73 -6.57
C ARG A 128 6.91 11.36 -7.27
N ILE A 129 7.31 10.10 -7.18
CA ILE A 129 8.56 9.61 -7.78
C ILE A 129 8.48 9.64 -9.31
N ALA A 130 7.34 9.25 -9.89
CA ALA A 130 7.13 9.27 -11.34
C ALA A 130 6.97 10.70 -11.90
N SER A 131 6.33 11.61 -11.17
CA SER A 131 6.04 12.98 -11.62
C SER A 131 7.24 13.90 -11.56
N CYS A 132 8.24 13.60 -10.72
CA CYS A 132 9.56 14.23 -10.82
C CYS A 132 10.24 14.00 -12.19
N GLU A 133 9.75 13.08 -13.04
CA GLU A 133 10.18 12.92 -14.45
C GLU A 133 9.64 14.04 -15.36
N ARG A 134 8.46 14.61 -15.08
CA ARG A 134 7.81 15.59 -15.96
C ARG A 134 8.36 17.01 -15.83
N GLN A 135 8.86 17.39 -14.65
CA GLN A 135 9.19 18.78 -14.40
C GLN A 135 10.55 19.22 -14.92
N GLY A 136 11.55 18.34 -15.12
CA GLY A 136 12.82 18.75 -15.75
C GLY A 136 13.49 19.98 -15.13
N THR A 137 13.11 20.39 -13.92
CA THR A 137 13.63 21.54 -13.19
C THR A 137 13.87 21.13 -11.75
N PHE A 138 14.90 20.31 -11.56
CA PHE A 138 15.87 20.68 -10.54
C PHE A 138 16.67 21.84 -11.15
N THR A 139 16.18 23.06 -10.97
CA THR A 139 17.10 24.20 -10.86
C THR A 139 17.70 24.10 -9.47
N GLU A 140 19.00 23.78 -9.49
CA GLU A 140 20.00 23.86 -8.42
C GLU A 140 19.99 22.78 -7.33
#